data_AF-W1WEP7-F1
#
_entry.id   AF-W1WEP7-F1
#
_cell.length_a   1.000
_cell.length_b   1.000
_cell.length_c   1.000
_cell.angle_alpha   90.00
_cell.angle_beta   90.00
_cell.angle_gamma   90.00
#
_symmetry.space_group_name_H-M   'P 1'
#
loop_
_entity.id
_entity.type
_entity.pdbx_description
1 polymer ?
#
loop_
_entity_poly.entity_id
_entity_poly.type
_entity_poly.pdbx_seq_one_letter_code
_entity_poly.pdbx_strand_id
1 'polypeptide(L)'
;FCMGASIKLSATGTVLRKSGTLVVTKIAVAWVVAAIASRIIPEHGVEVGFFAGLSTLALVAAMDMTNGGLYASIMQQYGTKEEAGAFVLMSLESGPLMTMIILGTAGIASFEPHVFVGAVLPFLVGFALGNLDPELREFFSKAVQTLIPFFAFALGNTIDLTVIAQTGLLG
;
A
#
# COMPACT_ATOMS: atom_id res chain seq x y z
N PHE A 1 -11.42 -1.07 8.61
CA PHE A 1 -12.27 -1.15 9.82
C PHE A 1 -11.83 -2.22 10.81
N CYS A 2 -12.07 -3.52 10.57
CA CYS A 2 -11.78 -4.60 11.55
C CYS A 2 -10.31 -4.62 12.01
N MET A 3 -9.38 -4.35 11.09
CA MET A 3 -7.96 -4.19 11.42
C MET A 3 -7.66 -2.95 12.25
N GLY A 4 -8.40 -1.86 12.07
CA GLY A 4 -8.28 -0.70 12.96
C GLY A 4 -8.69 -1.06 14.38
N ALA A 5 -9.82 -1.75 14.50
CA ALA A 5 -10.34 -2.19 15.79
C ALA A 5 -9.41 -3.17 16.54
N SER A 6 -8.58 -3.95 15.85
CA SER A 6 -7.68 -4.91 16.51
C SER A 6 -6.44 -4.28 17.17
N ILE A 7 -6.06 -3.05 16.79
CA ILE A 7 -4.83 -2.40 17.29
C ILE A 7 -5.09 -1.70 18.63
N LYS A 8 -4.24 -1.99 19.63
CA LYS A 8 -4.23 -1.28 20.91
C LYS A 8 -3.42 0.00 20.82
N LEU A 9 -3.88 1.07 21.47
CA LEU A 9 -3.17 2.34 21.60
C LEU A 9 -1.74 2.17 22.17
N SER A 10 -1.58 1.25 23.14
CA SER A 10 -0.28 0.95 23.74
C SER A 10 0.70 0.25 22.79
N ALA A 11 0.19 -0.44 21.75
CA ALA A 11 1.00 -1.08 20.72
C ALA A 11 1.33 -0.12 19.57
N THR A 12 0.59 0.99 19.43
CA THR A 12 0.76 1.96 18.34
C THR A 12 2.20 2.48 18.24
N GLY A 13 2.86 2.80 19.35
CA GLY A 13 4.26 3.27 19.33
C GLY A 13 5.24 2.23 18.77
N THR A 14 5.07 0.95 19.15
CA THR A 14 5.90 -0.15 18.65
C THR A 14 5.64 -0.42 17.16
N VAL A 15 4.37 -0.40 16.75
CA VAL A 15 3.98 -0.52 15.34
C VAL A 15 4.58 0.63 14.53
N LEU A 16 4.42 1.88 14.97
CA LEU A 16 5.00 3.03 14.29
C LEU A 16 6.52 2.94 14.19
N ARG A 17 7.21 2.47 15.23
CA ARG A 17 8.68 2.35 15.22
C ARG A 17 9.18 1.24 14.30
N LYS A 18 8.55 0.05 14.34
CA LYS A 18 8.96 -1.09 13.51
C LYS A 18 8.59 -0.87 12.05
N SER A 19 7.37 -0.44 11.79
CA SER A 19 6.79 -0.33 10.46
C SER A 19 7.12 1.01 9.80
N GLY A 20 7.28 2.08 10.59
CA GLY A 20 7.57 3.42 10.09
C GLY A 20 8.90 3.48 9.37
N THR A 21 9.94 2.80 9.84
CA THR A 21 11.23 2.73 9.12
C THR A 21 11.05 2.10 7.74
N LEU A 22 10.23 1.06 7.62
CA LEU A 22 9.98 0.36 6.37
C LEU A 22 9.21 1.25 5.38
N VAL A 23 8.16 1.92 5.86
CA VAL A 23 7.36 2.88 5.08
C VAL A 23 8.21 4.07 4.63
N VAL A 24 8.95 4.70 5.55
CA VAL A 24 9.80 5.87 5.24
C VAL A 24 10.89 5.50 4.23
N THR A 25 11.57 4.36 4.42
CA THR A 25 12.63 3.92 3.50
C THR A 25 12.06 3.68 2.11
N LYS A 26 10.91 3.01 2.02
CA LYS A 26 10.26 2.71 0.75
C LYS A 26 9.84 3.98 0.00
N ILE A 27 9.13 4.90 0.66
CA ILE A 27 8.71 6.18 0.08
C ILE A 27 9.92 7.00 -0.36
N ALA A 28 10.96 7.07 0.48
CA ALA A 28 12.17 7.83 0.15
C ALA A 28 12.88 7.26 -1.09
N VAL A 29 13.01 5.92 -1.18
CA VAL A 29 13.59 5.25 -2.34
C VAL A 29 12.74 5.48 -3.58
N ALA A 30 11.42 5.30 -3.50
CA ALA A 30 10.50 5.52 -4.62
C ALA A 30 10.54 6.97 -5.12
N TRP A 31 10.60 7.94 -4.21
CA TRP A 31 10.72 9.37 -4.54
C TRP A 31 12.06 9.69 -5.21
N VAL A 32 13.18 9.17 -4.70
CA VAL A 32 14.51 9.36 -5.33
C VAL A 32 14.51 8.79 -6.75
N VAL A 33 13.95 7.59 -6.93
CA VAL A 33 13.80 6.98 -8.26
C VAL A 33 12.93 7.85 -9.16
N ALA A 34 11.80 8.35 -8.67
CA ALA A 34 10.91 9.24 -9.41
C ALA A 34 11.63 10.52 -9.88
N ALA A 35 12.37 11.17 -8.98
CA ALA A 35 13.07 12.41 -9.23
C ALA A 35 14.23 12.27 -10.23
N ILE A 36 14.87 11.10 -10.26
CA ILE A 36 15.91 10.77 -11.24
C ILE A 36 15.26 10.40 -12.57
N ALA A 37 14.28 9.50 -12.56
CA ALA A 37 13.59 9.00 -13.74
C ALA A 37 12.89 10.13 -14.51
N SER A 38 12.26 11.09 -13.82
CA SER A 38 11.59 12.23 -14.46
C SER A 38 12.52 13.14 -15.26
N ARG A 39 13.84 13.06 -15.06
CA ARG A 39 14.84 13.83 -15.83
C ARG A 39 15.49 13.05 -16.97
N ILE A 40 15.39 11.73 -16.94
CA ILE A 40 16.10 10.84 -17.87
C ILE A 40 15.13 10.15 -18.83
N ILE A 41 13.93 9.83 -18.36
CA ILE A 41 12.88 9.16 -19.13
C ILE A 41 11.97 10.22 -19.76
N PRO A 42 11.64 10.10 -21.07
CA PRO A 42 10.67 10.99 -21.71
C PRO A 42 9.33 10.99 -20.98
N GLU A 43 8.58 12.10 -21.01
CA GLU A 43 7.29 12.21 -20.32
C GLU A 43 6.28 11.13 -20.72
N HIS A 44 6.33 10.68 -21.97
CA HIS A 44 5.46 9.64 -22.52
C HIS A 44 5.98 8.21 -22.28
N GLY A 45 7.11 8.08 -21.56
CA GLY A 45 7.86 6.83 -21.42
C GLY A 45 8.72 6.52 -22.63
N VAL A 46 9.43 5.39 -22.57
CA VAL A 46 10.19 4.86 -23.69
C VAL A 46 9.23 4.07 -24.59
N GLU A 47 9.10 4.48 -25.85
CA GLU A 47 8.15 3.86 -26.80
C GLU A 47 8.78 2.77 -27.67
N VAL A 48 10.11 2.77 -27.84
CA VAL A 48 10.80 1.89 -28.78
C VAL A 48 12.09 1.29 -28.20
N GLY A 49 12.42 0.08 -28.66
CA GLY A 49 13.63 -0.64 -28.30
C GLY A 49 13.50 -1.47 -27.02
N PHE A 50 14.64 -1.92 -26.50
CA PHE A 50 14.68 -2.86 -25.36
C PHE A 50 14.06 -2.32 -24.07
N PHE A 51 13.91 -1.00 -23.94
CA PHE A 51 13.29 -0.36 -22.76
C PHE A 51 11.86 0.10 -23.01
N ALA A 52 11.22 -0.30 -24.11
CA ALA A 52 9.84 0.07 -24.42
C ALA A 52 8.88 -0.28 -23.26
N GLY A 53 7.96 0.63 -22.94
CA GLY A 53 7.03 0.52 -21.80
C GLY A 53 7.60 1.03 -20.48
N LEU A 54 8.90 1.34 -20.39
CA LEU A 54 9.49 1.95 -19.21
C LEU A 54 9.07 3.42 -19.12
N SER A 55 8.37 3.77 -18.04
CA SER A 55 7.99 5.15 -17.72
C SER A 55 8.32 5.47 -16.26
N THR A 56 8.39 6.76 -15.94
CA THR A 56 8.50 7.21 -14.55
C THR A 56 7.35 6.68 -13.70
N LEU A 57 6.13 6.64 -14.26
CA LEU A 57 4.97 6.05 -13.60
C LEU A 57 5.15 4.55 -13.33
N ALA A 58 5.62 3.78 -14.32
CA ALA A 58 5.85 2.35 -14.17
C ALA A 58 6.90 2.05 -13.08
N LEU A 59 7.98 2.83 -13.02
CA LEU A 59 9.01 2.70 -11.99
C LEU A 59 8.48 3.04 -10.60
N VAL A 60 7.74 4.14 -10.47
CA VAL A 60 7.15 4.55 -9.19
C VAL A 60 6.12 3.51 -8.73
N ALA A 61 5.23 3.06 -9.61
CA ALA A 61 4.25 2.03 -9.28
C ALA A 61 4.92 0.72 -8.84
N ALA A 62 6.00 0.29 -9.51
CA ALA A 62 6.72 -0.91 -9.14
C ALA A 62 7.42 -0.83 -7.78
N MET A 63 7.89 0.36 -7.38
CA MET A 63 8.63 0.56 -6.12
C MET A 63 7.69 0.89 -4.94
N ASP A 64 6.60 1.60 -5.20
CA ASP A 64 5.66 2.12 -4.19
C ASP A 64 4.47 1.17 -3.92
N MET A 65 4.06 0.33 -4.88
CA MET A 65 2.96 -0.62 -4.63
C MET A 65 3.42 -1.84 -3.83
N THR A 66 2.58 -2.33 -2.94
CA THR A 66 2.79 -3.60 -2.24
C THR A 66 1.49 -4.37 -2.13
N ASN A 67 1.56 -5.69 -2.31
CA ASN A 67 0.39 -6.52 -2.05
C ASN A 67 0.17 -6.64 -0.53
N GLY A 68 -0.68 -5.75 -0.04
CA GLY A 68 -1.07 -5.70 1.35
C GLY A 68 -1.63 -7.01 1.91
N GLY A 69 -2.46 -7.70 1.13
CA GLY A 69 -3.09 -8.95 1.55
C GLY A 69 -2.07 -10.08 1.71
N LEU A 70 -1.08 -10.13 0.81
CA LEU A 70 0.04 -11.06 0.90
C LEU A 70 0.94 -10.74 2.09
N TYR A 71 1.24 -9.45 2.31
CA TYR A 71 1.99 -9.04 3.49
C TYR A 71 1.27 -9.44 4.78
N ALA A 72 -0.03 -9.17 4.88
CA ALA A 72 -0.84 -9.51 6.04
C ALA A 72 -0.89 -11.03 6.29
N SER A 73 -1.04 -11.84 5.24
CA SER A 73 -1.13 -13.29 5.38
C SER A 73 0.19 -13.92 5.82
N ILE A 74 1.32 -13.45 5.28
CA ILE A 74 2.66 -13.91 5.67
C ILE A 74 2.98 -13.43 7.10
N MET A 75 2.73 -12.16 7.43
CA MET A 75 3.01 -11.63 8.76
C MET A 75 2.12 -12.25 9.85
N GLN A 76 0.91 -12.69 9.52
CA GLN A 76 0.09 -13.44 10.50
C GLN A 76 0.60 -14.85 10.75
N GLN A 77 1.24 -15.49 9.77
CA GLN A 77 1.77 -16.85 9.92
C GLN A 77 3.18 -16.87 10.52
N TYR A 78 4.03 -15.92 10.12
CA TYR A 78 5.47 -15.92 10.41
C TYR A 78 5.96 -14.68 11.15
N GLY A 79 5.13 -13.64 11.28
CA GLY A 79 5.47 -12.38 11.95
C GLY A 79 4.89 -12.27 13.35
N THR A 80 5.23 -11.17 14.02
CA THR A 80 4.63 -10.79 15.30
C THR A 80 3.27 -10.09 15.11
N LYS A 81 2.44 -10.03 16.15
CA LYS A 81 1.15 -9.32 16.08
C LYS A 81 1.32 -7.84 15.73
N GLU A 82 2.41 -7.23 16.18
CA GLU A 82 2.77 -5.85 15.87
C GLU A 82 3.16 -5.69 14.39
N GLU A 83 3.87 -6.65 13.81
CA GLU A 83 4.21 -6.68 12.38
C GLU A 83 3.00 -7.01 11.49
N ALA A 84 2.08 -7.86 11.95
CA ALA A 84 0.80 -8.03 11.26
C ALA A 84 -0.04 -6.75 11.30
N GLY A 85 0.06 -5.96 12.38
CA GLY A 85 -0.55 -4.63 12.50
C GLY A 85 0.10 -3.56 11.61
N ALA A 86 1.38 -3.73 11.25
CA ALA A 86 2.11 -2.88 10.29
C ALA A 86 1.43 -2.81 8.93
N PHE A 87 0.71 -3.87 8.56
CA PHE A 87 -0.03 -3.94 7.31
C PHE A 87 -0.96 -2.74 7.13
N VAL A 88 -1.53 -2.20 8.21
CA VAL A 88 -2.37 -1.00 8.12
C VAL A 88 -1.58 0.20 7.61
N LEU A 89 -0.40 0.47 8.18
CA LEU A 89 0.45 1.57 7.73
C LEU A 89 0.89 1.35 6.28
N MET A 90 1.21 0.10 5.92
CA MET A 90 1.52 -0.31 4.55
C MET A 90 0.32 -0.19 3.60
N SER A 91 -0.91 -0.38 4.08
CA SER A 91 -2.14 -0.23 3.28
C SER A 91 -2.44 1.23 2.96
N LEU A 92 -2.10 2.12 3.91
CA LEU A 92 -2.21 3.57 3.72
C LEU A 92 -1.15 4.08 2.74
N GLU A 93 0.06 3.51 2.80
CA GLU A 93 1.13 3.82 1.86
C GLU A 93 0.85 3.24 0.47
N SER A 94 0.62 1.92 0.37
CA SER A 94 0.27 1.21 -0.87
C SER A 94 -1.14 1.52 -1.40
N GLY A 95 -1.79 2.57 -0.91
CA GLY A 95 -2.97 3.14 -1.54
C GLY A 95 -2.60 4.15 -2.63
N PRO A 96 -3.59 4.77 -3.30
CA PRO A 96 -3.33 5.85 -4.25
C PRO A 96 -2.58 7.04 -3.64
N LEU A 97 -2.58 7.16 -2.30
CA LEU A 97 -2.03 8.28 -1.56
C LEU A 97 -0.56 8.56 -1.87
N MET A 98 0.36 7.62 -1.56
CA MET A 98 1.78 7.93 -1.66
C MET A 98 2.24 8.00 -3.10
N THR A 99 1.72 7.14 -3.96
CA THR A 99 1.96 7.24 -5.41
C THR A 99 1.55 8.61 -5.93
N MET A 100 0.37 9.12 -5.54
CA MET A 100 -0.09 10.45 -5.97
C MET A 100 0.69 11.61 -5.34
N ILE A 101 1.19 11.47 -4.10
CA ILE A 101 2.08 12.45 -3.48
C ILE A 101 3.45 12.45 -4.18
N ILE A 102 4.03 11.29 -4.46
CA ILE A 102 5.31 11.15 -5.15
C ILE A 102 5.20 11.74 -6.56
N LEU A 103 4.17 11.34 -7.31
CA LEU A 103 3.95 11.84 -8.66
C LEU A 103 3.56 13.33 -8.66
N GLY A 104 2.74 13.78 -7.71
CA GLY A 104 2.36 15.19 -7.59
C GLY A 104 3.51 16.10 -7.21
N THR A 105 4.38 15.68 -6.29
CA THR A 105 5.61 16.41 -5.94
C THR A 105 6.66 16.33 -7.04
N ALA A 106 6.65 15.28 -7.87
CA ALA A 106 7.47 15.17 -9.07
C ALA A 106 6.90 15.94 -10.28
N GLY A 107 5.70 16.54 -10.17
CA GLY A 107 5.06 17.33 -11.23
C GLY A 107 4.31 16.53 -12.30
N ILE A 108 4.04 15.24 -12.04
CA ILE A 108 3.50 14.27 -13.02
C ILE A 108 2.00 13.97 -12.81
N ALA A 109 1.44 14.17 -11.61
CA ALA A 109 0.02 13.88 -11.33
C ALA A 109 -0.64 14.90 -10.38
N SER A 110 -1.97 14.97 -10.38
CA SER A 110 -2.74 15.84 -9.48
C SER A 110 -3.25 15.06 -8.26
N PHE A 111 -3.04 15.61 -7.06
CA PHE A 111 -3.47 14.98 -5.81
C PHE A 111 -4.99 15.11 -5.61
N GLU A 112 -5.67 14.00 -5.31
CA GLU A 112 -7.10 13.97 -4.96
C GLU A 112 -7.31 13.63 -3.47
N PRO A 113 -7.43 14.65 -2.59
CA PRO A 113 -7.51 14.44 -1.14
C PRO A 113 -8.73 13.60 -0.69
N HIS A 114 -9.78 13.57 -1.50
CA HIS A 114 -11.03 12.88 -1.15
C HIS A 114 -10.86 11.35 -1.14
N VAL A 115 -10.06 10.80 -2.06
CA VAL A 115 -9.76 9.35 -2.13
C VAL A 115 -9.01 8.90 -0.88
N PHE A 116 -8.09 9.73 -0.40
CA PHE A 116 -7.34 9.48 0.84
C PHE A 116 -8.25 9.39 2.06
N VAL A 117 -9.17 10.35 2.20
CA VAL A 117 -10.13 10.40 3.30
C VAL A 117 -10.96 9.12 3.33
N GLY A 118 -11.43 8.65 2.17
CA GLY A 118 -12.16 7.38 2.04
C GLY A 118 -11.38 6.15 2.47
N ALA A 119 -10.06 6.12 2.23
CA ALA A 119 -9.19 5.01 2.65
C ALA A 119 -8.86 5.01 4.15
N VAL A 120 -8.66 6.19 4.75
CA VAL A 120 -8.24 6.34 6.17
C VAL A 120 -9.40 6.26 7.15
N LEU A 121 -10.57 6.83 6.81
CA LEU A 121 -11.72 6.93 7.71
C LEU A 121 -12.12 5.57 8.32
N PRO A 122 -12.33 4.51 7.51
CA PRO A 122 -12.73 3.21 8.05
C PRO A 122 -11.70 2.63 9.02
N PHE A 123 -10.42 2.97 8.86
CA PHE A 123 -9.38 2.58 9.81
C PHE A 123 -9.52 3.34 11.13
N LEU A 124 -9.60 4.68 11.07
CA LEU A 124 -9.70 5.53 12.27
C LEU A 124 -10.94 5.21 13.10
N VAL A 125 -12.09 5.00 12.45
CA VAL A 125 -13.33 4.64 13.15
C VAL A 125 -13.18 3.28 13.84
N GLY A 126 -12.62 2.29 13.14
CA GLY A 126 -12.35 0.98 13.74
C GLY A 126 -11.39 1.10 14.93
N PHE A 127 -10.30 1.86 14.77
CA PHE A 127 -9.28 2.08 15.80
C PHE A 127 -9.85 2.74 17.05
N ALA A 128 -10.66 3.79 16.89
CA ALA A 128 -11.35 4.43 17.99
C ALA A 128 -12.25 3.42 18.72
N LEU A 129 -13.08 2.69 17.97
CA LEU A 129 -14.06 1.76 18.52
C LEU A 129 -13.42 0.58 19.26
N GLY A 130 -12.35 -0.01 18.73
CA GLY A 130 -11.64 -1.11 19.40
C GLY A 130 -10.80 -0.68 20.61
N ASN A 131 -10.52 0.62 20.76
CA ASN A 131 -9.89 1.15 21.97
C ASN A 131 -10.90 1.64 23.01
N LEU A 132 -12.13 1.97 22.60
CA LEU A 132 -13.25 2.28 23.51
C LEU A 132 -13.84 1.03 24.15
N ASP A 133 -13.90 -0.08 23.40
CA ASP A 133 -14.52 -1.32 23.86
C ASP A 133 -13.63 -2.56 23.57
N PRO A 134 -13.08 -3.20 24.62
CA PRO A 134 -12.28 -4.41 24.49
C PRO A 134 -13.03 -5.62 23.92
N GLU A 135 -14.34 -5.76 24.15
CA GLU A 135 -15.16 -6.85 23.59
C GLU A 135 -15.34 -6.65 22.09
N LEU A 136 -15.64 -5.42 21.66
CA LEU A 136 -15.70 -5.09 20.23
C LEU A 136 -14.35 -5.33 19.56
N ARG A 137 -13.24 -4.95 20.21
CA ARG A 137 -11.90 -5.29 19.69
C ARG A 137 -11.75 -6.79 19.49
N GLU A 138 -12.10 -7.61 20.48
CA GLU A 138 -11.95 -9.06 20.36
C GLU A 138 -12.81 -9.63 19.23
N PHE A 139 -14.06 -9.17 19.14
CA PHE A 139 -14.99 -9.54 18.08
C PHE A 139 -14.44 -9.20 16.69
N PHE A 140 -14.02 -7.96 16.46
CA PHE A 140 -13.48 -7.53 15.16
C PHE A 140 -12.10 -8.12 14.85
N SER A 141 -11.29 -8.42 15.86
CA SER A 141 -9.99 -9.07 15.66
C SER A 141 -10.13 -10.46 15.05
N LYS A 142 -11.16 -11.22 15.46
CA LYS A 142 -11.46 -12.55 14.90
C LYS A 142 -11.86 -12.45 13.42
N ALA A 143 -12.59 -11.39 13.05
CA ALA A 143 -13.01 -11.16 11.66
C ALA A 143 -11.83 -10.86 10.70
N VAL A 144 -10.69 -10.35 11.20
CA VAL A 144 -9.53 -10.02 10.34
C VAL A 144 -9.05 -11.25 9.57
N GLN A 145 -8.87 -12.40 10.25
CA GLN A 145 -8.42 -13.63 9.59
C GLN A 145 -9.40 -14.12 8.54
N THR A 146 -10.69 -14.08 8.84
CA THR A 146 -11.74 -14.50 7.92
C THR A 146 -11.81 -13.61 6.69
N LEU A 147 -11.49 -12.31 6.80
CA LEU A 147 -11.55 -11.36 5.69
C LEU A 147 -10.35 -11.44 4.73
N ILE A 148 -9.20 -11.98 5.15
CA ILE A 148 -8.00 -12.05 4.31
C ILE A 148 -8.24 -12.81 3.00
N PRO A 149 -8.85 -14.01 2.97
CA PRO A 149 -9.13 -14.72 1.71
C PRO A 149 -10.02 -13.92 0.76
N PHE A 150 -11.04 -13.24 1.28
CA PHE A 150 -11.94 -12.41 0.45
C PHE A 150 -11.23 -11.18 -0.11
N PHE A 151 -10.42 -10.52 0.72
CA PHE A 151 -9.60 -9.38 0.29
C PHE A 151 -8.58 -9.80 -0.78
N ALA A 152 -7.85 -10.89 -0.55
CA ALA A 152 -6.88 -11.42 -1.50
C ALA A 152 -7.55 -11.87 -2.81
N PHE A 153 -8.72 -12.51 -2.74
CA PHE A 153 -9.48 -12.91 -3.92
C PHE A 153 -10.02 -11.70 -4.70
N ALA A 154 -10.61 -10.71 -4.01
CA ALA A 154 -11.12 -9.51 -4.66
C ALA A 154 -10.01 -8.74 -5.39
N LEU A 155 -8.83 -8.60 -4.78
CA LEU A 155 -7.66 -8.01 -5.43
C LEU A 155 -7.16 -8.86 -6.61
N GLY A 156 -7.10 -10.18 -6.44
CA GLY A 156 -6.58 -11.08 -7.47
C GLY A 156 -7.50 -11.21 -8.69
N ASN A 157 -8.82 -11.21 -8.48
CA ASN A 157 -9.81 -11.40 -9.55
C ASN A 157 -9.90 -10.19 -10.50
N THR A 158 -9.47 -9.01 -10.05
CA THR A 158 -9.37 -7.81 -10.90
C THR A 158 -8.10 -7.74 -11.73
N ILE A 159 -7.13 -8.65 -11.54
CA ILE A 159 -5.88 -8.66 -12.30
C ILE A 159 -6.14 -9.25 -13.69
N ASP A 160 -5.92 -8.45 -14.73
CA ASP A 160 -5.91 -8.93 -16.11
C ASP A 160 -4.49 -9.42 -16.49
N LEU A 161 -4.32 -10.74 -16.53
CA LEU A 161 -3.05 -11.37 -16.93
C LEU A 161 -2.74 -11.17 -18.43
N THR A 162 -3.73 -10.78 -19.23
CA THR A 162 -3.54 -10.45 -20.65
C THR A 162 -2.65 -9.23 -20.80
N VAL A 163 -2.72 -8.28 -19.84
CA VAL A 163 -1.82 -7.12 -19.79
C VAL A 163 -0.37 -7.58 -19.72
N ILE A 164 -0.04 -8.60 -18.93
CA ILE A 164 1.33 -9.14 -18.85
C ILE A 164 1.78 -9.70 -20.20
N ALA A 165 0.90 -10.38 -20.94
CA ALA A 165 1.23 -10.90 -22.26
C ALA A 165 1.40 -9.78 -23.31
N GLN A 166 0.60 -8.71 -23.21
CA GLN A 166 0.63 -7.57 -24.12
C GLN A 166 1.79 -6.60 -23.83
N THR A 167 2.12 -6.37 -22.56
CA THR A 167 3.16 -5.43 -22.12
C THR A 167 4.48 -6.10 -21.77
N GLY A 168 4.51 -7.43 -21.61
CA GLY A 168 5.68 -8.20 -21.19
C GLY A 168 6.49 -8.78 -22.35
N LEU A 169 5.94 -8.86 -23.57
CA LEU A 169 6.78 -8.91 -24.77
C LEU A 169 7.40 -7.51 -24.92
N LEU A 170 8.71 -7.42 -24.71
CA LEU A 170 9.47 -6.21 -24.98
C LEU A 170 9.28 -5.79 -26.45
N GLY A 171 8.51 -4.73 -26.70
CA GLY A 171 8.19 -4.19 -28.03
C GLY A 171 6.70 -3.97 -28.23
#